data_AF-A0A6N7MEJ1-F1
#
_entry.id   AF-A0A6N7MEJ1-F1
#
_cell.length_a   1.000
_cell.length_b   1.000
_cell.length_c   1.000
_cell.angle_alpha   90.00
_cell.angle_beta   90.00
_cell.angle_gamma   90.00
#
_symmetry.space_group_name_H-M   'P 1'
#
loop_
_entity.id
_entity.type
_entity.pdbx_description
1 polymer ?
#
loop_
_entity_poly.entity_id
_entity_poly.type
_entity_poly.pdbx_seq_one_letter_code
_entity_poly.pdbx_strand_id
1 'polypeptide(L)'
;GWKTDRGMIYIVYGPPDILFKNDKEEVWSYGKKKKSDKISFTFRKVNSSFTENEYRLVRGEEVYTRWEDAVSSWKSGKVFDMDEQETR
;
A
#
# COMPACT_ATOMS: atom_id res chain seq x y z
N GLY A 1 -8.93 10.82 1.39
CA GLY A 1 -8.70 11.75 0.27
C GLY A 1 -7.34 11.48 -0.36
N TRP A 2 -7.01 12.08 -1.51
CA TRP A 2 -5.81 11.74 -2.28
C TRP A 2 -4.47 12.05 -1.57
N LYS A 3 -4.41 13.09 -0.73
CA LYS A 3 -3.22 13.45 0.06
C LYS A 3 -3.00 12.60 1.33
N THR A 4 -3.84 11.59 1.58
CA THR A 4 -3.68 10.72 2.76
C THR A 4 -2.81 9.53 2.42
N ASP A 5 -2.20 8.87 3.41
CA ASP A 5 -1.39 7.67 3.18
C ASP A 5 -2.15 6.61 2.36
N ARG A 6 -3.42 6.34 2.72
CA ARG A 6 -4.31 5.44 1.95
C ARG A 6 -4.49 5.90 0.51
N GLY A 7 -4.66 7.21 0.29
CA GLY A 7 -4.80 7.79 -1.04
C GLY A 7 -3.54 7.64 -1.89
N MET A 8 -2.37 7.90 -1.30
CA MET A 8 -1.08 7.74 -1.97
C MET A 8 -0.82 6.29 -2.36
N ILE A 9 -1.06 5.34 -1.43
CA ILE A 9 -0.94 3.91 -1.73
C ILE A 9 -1.91 3.50 -2.85
N TYR A 10 -3.16 3.97 -2.80
CA TYR A 10 -4.16 3.68 -3.85
C TYR A 10 -3.76 4.22 -5.23
N ILE A 11 -3.13 5.40 -5.29
CA ILE A 11 -2.67 5.97 -6.56
C ILE A 11 -1.52 5.15 -7.16
N VAL A 12 -0.59 4.68 -6.33
CA VAL A 12 0.61 3.96 -6.80
C VAL A 12 0.31 2.50 -7.11
N TYR A 13 -0.44 1.81 -6.25
CA TYR A 13 -0.69 0.36 -6.36
C TYR A 13 -2.09 0.01 -6.88
N GLY A 14 -2.99 0.98 -6.97
CA GLY A 14 -4.39 0.72 -7.33
C GLY A 14 -5.20 0.11 -6.18
N PRO A 15 -6.34 -0.55 -6.49
CA PRO A 15 -7.13 -1.24 -5.49
C PRO A 15 -6.41 -2.49 -4.95
N PRO A 16 -6.48 -2.77 -3.63
CA PRO A 16 -5.86 -3.95 -3.05
C PRO A 16 -6.56 -5.24 -3.47
N ASP A 17 -5.81 -6.34 -3.54
CA ASP A 17 -6.35 -7.68 -3.76
C ASP A 17 -7.16 -8.16 -2.55
N ILE A 18 -6.70 -7.82 -1.33
CA ILE A 18 -7.36 -8.16 -0.08
C ILE A 18 -7.41 -6.92 0.81
N LEU A 19 -8.61 -6.58 1.29
CA LEU A 19 -8.84 -5.54 2.27
C LEU A 19 -9.38 -6.16 3.56
N PHE A 20 -8.63 -6.04 4.64
CA PHE A 20 -9.08 -6.37 6.00
C PHE A 20 -9.29 -5.07 6.77
N LYS A 21 -10.39 -4.99 7.53
CA LYS A 21 -10.74 -3.79 8.30
C LYS A 21 -11.31 -4.18 9.65
N ASN A 22 -10.81 -3.55 10.70
CA ASN A 22 -11.38 -3.59 12.05
C ASN A 22 -11.50 -2.17 12.62
N ASP A 23 -11.93 -2.04 13.87
CA ASP A 23 -12.17 -0.74 14.51
C ASP A 23 -10.90 0.11 14.71
N LYS A 24 -9.72 -0.52 14.70
CA LYS A 24 -8.43 0.10 14.99
C LYS A 24 -7.55 0.26 13.76
N GLU A 25 -7.73 -0.56 12.73
CA GLU A 25 -6.84 -0.59 11.57
C GLU A 25 -7.51 -1.12 10.30
N GLU A 26 -6.91 -0.76 9.18
CA GLU A 26 -7.18 -1.29 7.85
C GLU A 26 -5.88 -1.89 7.30
N VAL A 27 -5.93 -3.11 6.77
CA VAL A 27 -4.79 -3.77 6.14
C VAL A 27 -5.12 -4.00 4.68
N TRP A 28 -4.31 -3.44 3.80
CA TRP A 28 -4.42 -3.59 2.35
C TRP A 28 -3.29 -4.47 1.87
N SER A 29 -3.62 -5.59 1.24
CA SER A 29 -2.62 -6.51 0.70
C SER A 29 -2.70 -6.61 -0.81
N TYR A 30 -1.53 -6.74 -1.44
CA TYR A 30 -1.34 -6.91 -2.87
C TYR A 30 -0.47 -8.15 -3.13
N GLY A 31 -0.76 -8.90 -4.19
CA GLY A 31 -0.02 -10.09 -4.63
C GLY A 31 -0.87 -11.36 -4.69
N LYS A 32 -0.76 -12.11 -5.80
CA LYS A 32 -1.55 -13.33 -6.05
C LYS A 32 -0.69 -14.60 -5.90
N LYS A 33 -1.16 -15.49 -5.01
CA LYS A 33 -0.84 -16.94 -4.91
C LYS A 33 0.47 -17.42 -4.27
N LYS A 34 1.56 -16.66 -4.15
CA LYS A 34 2.76 -17.09 -3.38
C LYS A 34 3.06 -16.17 -2.20
N LYS A 35 3.41 -16.77 -1.05
CA LYS A 35 3.74 -16.05 0.20
C LYS A 35 4.93 -15.08 0.06
N SER A 36 5.81 -15.28 -0.93
CA SER A 36 7.03 -14.51 -1.15
C SER A 36 6.84 -13.15 -1.85
N ASP A 37 5.70 -12.92 -2.51
CA ASP A 37 5.41 -11.68 -3.26
C ASP A 37 4.13 -10.99 -2.77
N LYS A 38 3.89 -11.04 -1.46
CA LYS A 38 2.77 -10.34 -0.86
C LYS A 38 3.26 -9.11 -0.13
N ILE A 39 2.90 -7.92 -0.62
CA ILE A 39 3.08 -6.68 0.13
C ILE A 39 1.79 -6.35 0.90
N SER A 40 1.93 -5.85 2.13
CA SER A 40 0.79 -5.40 2.93
C SER A 40 1.08 -4.04 3.56
N PHE A 41 0.09 -3.16 3.50
CA PHE A 41 0.11 -1.85 4.11
C PHE A 41 -0.91 -1.82 5.25
N THR A 42 -0.43 -1.55 6.47
CA THR A 42 -1.29 -1.42 7.65
C THR A 42 -1.52 0.05 7.95
N PHE A 43 -2.78 0.47 7.94
CA PHE A 43 -3.23 1.81 8.27
C PHE A 43 -3.89 1.79 9.63
N ARG A 44 -3.30 2.47 10.61
CA ARG A 44 -3.86 2.56 11.96
C ARG A 44 -4.78 3.78 12.06
N LYS A 45 -5.96 3.59 12.61
CA LYS A 45 -6.91 4.67 12.93
C LYS A 45 -6.29 5.54 14.01
N VAL A 46 -6.33 6.86 13.80
CA VAL A 46 -5.84 7.85 14.75
C VAL A 46 -7.04 8.59 15.33
N ASN A 47 -7.09 8.67 16.65
CA ASN A 47 -8.09 9.49 17.33
C ASN A 47 -7.74 10.95 17.08
N SER A 48 -8.53 11.59 16.21
CA SER A 48 -8.38 12.99 15.83
C SER A 48 -9.61 13.75 16.29
N SER A 49 -9.41 14.95 16.85
CA SER A 49 -10.51 15.83 17.26
C SER A 49 -11.30 16.38 16.07
N PHE A 50 -10.78 16.24 14.84
CA PHE A 50 -11.36 16.83 13.63
C PHE A 50 -12.12 15.82 12.77
N THR A 51 -11.75 14.53 12.83
CA THR A 51 -12.38 13.49 12.01
C THR A 51 -12.16 12.09 12.57
N GLU A 52 -13.18 11.24 12.48
CA GLU A 52 -13.04 9.81 12.80
C GLU A 52 -12.41 8.99 11.67
N ASN A 53 -12.08 9.61 10.53
CA ASN A 53 -11.55 8.91 9.35
C ASN A 53 -10.05 9.23 9.10
N GLU A 54 -9.31 9.60 10.14
CA GLU A 54 -7.86 9.78 10.07
C GLU A 54 -7.16 8.43 10.25
N TYR A 55 -6.35 8.06 9.26
CA TYR A 55 -5.57 6.84 9.26
C TYR A 55 -4.12 7.15 8.88
N ARG A 56 -3.17 6.54 9.58
CA ARG A 56 -1.74 6.69 9.32
C ARG A 56 -1.11 5.35 8.97
N LEU A 57 -0.23 5.34 7.99
CA LEU A 57 0.52 4.15 7.61
C LEU A 57 1.52 3.77 8.71
N VAL A 58 1.45 2.51 9.13
CA VAL A 58 2.49 1.89 9.96
C VAL A 58 3.66 1.55 9.05
N ARG A 59 4.78 2.25 9.23
CA ARG A 59 5.99 2.07 8.42
C ARG A 59 6.80 0.88 8.94
N GLY A 60 7.24 0.01 8.04
CA GLY A 60 8.18 -1.09 8.31
C GLY A 60 9.20 -1.21 7.16
N GLU A 61 10.28 -1.96 7.36
CA GLU A 61 11.38 -2.05 6.38
C GLU A 61 10.93 -2.63 5.03
N GLU A 62 10.08 -3.66 5.02
CA GLU A 62 9.57 -4.31 3.79
C GLU A 62 8.73 -3.35 2.92
N VAL A 63 8.01 -2.43 3.56
CA VAL A 63 7.23 -1.38 2.89
C VAL A 63 8.15 -0.38 2.18
N TYR A 64 9.35 -0.12 2.72
CA TYR A 64 10.27 0.87 2.18
C TYR A 64 10.91 0.39 0.87
N THR A 65 11.41 -0.85 0.82
CA THR A 65 12.09 -1.39 -0.36
C THR A 65 11.20 -1.45 -1.59
N ARG A 66 9.99 -2.01 -1.47
CA ARG A 66 9.05 -2.14 -2.61
C ARG A 66 8.40 -0.81 -3.00
N TRP A 67 8.38 0.18 -2.11
CA TRP A 67 7.89 1.53 -2.41
C TRP A 67 8.85 2.29 -3.33
N GLU A 68 10.16 2.18 -3.11
CA GLU A 68 11.16 2.83 -3.96
C GLU A 68 11.09 2.32 -5.41
N ASP A 69 10.91 1.01 -5.60
CA ASP A 69 10.71 0.39 -6.91
C ASP A 69 9.45 0.91 -7.60
N ALA A 70 8.33 0.95 -6.88
CA ALA A 70 7.06 1.43 -7.41
C ALA A 70 7.14 2.91 -7.82
N VAL A 71 7.78 3.75 -7.00
CA VAL A 71 8.02 5.17 -7.31
C VAL A 71 8.95 5.32 -8.52
N SER A 72 9.98 4.48 -8.63
CA SER A 72 10.91 4.47 -9.77
C SER A 72 10.19 4.13 -11.09
N SER A 73 9.36 3.08 -11.07
CA SER A 73 8.52 2.70 -12.23
C SER A 73 7.58 3.83 -12.64
N TRP A 74 6.88 4.44 -11.68
CA TRP A 74 5.99 5.58 -11.94
C TRP A 74 6.74 6.78 -12.55
N LYS A 75 7.91 7.14 -12.00
CA LYS A 75 8.77 8.21 -12.55
C LYS A 75 9.25 7.91 -13.98
N SER A 76 9.41 6.64 -14.32
CA SER A 76 9.79 6.20 -15.67
C SER A 76 8.61 6.07 -16.64
N GLY A 77 7.38 6.35 -16.19
CA GLY A 77 6.15 6.20 -16.97
C GLY A 77 5.70 4.76 -17.16
N LYS A 78 6.23 3.82 -16.38
CA LYS A 78 5.85 2.41 -16.40
C LYS A 78 4.83 2.13 -15.31
N VAL A 79 3.84 1.30 -15.61
CA VAL A 79 2.96 0.73 -14.59
C VAL A 79 3.81 -0.20 -13.74
N PHE A 80 3.80 0.00 -12.42
CA PHE A 80 4.46 -0.93 -11.52
C PHE A 80 3.60 -2.20 -11.44
N ASP A 81 4.14 -3.29 -11.96
CA ASP A 81 3.56 -4.62 -11.82
C ASP A 81 4.50 -5.49 -10.96
N MET A 82 3.95 -6.06 -9.89
CA MET A 82 4.69 -6.98 -9.02
C MET A 82 4.86 -8.36 -9.64
N ASP A 83 4.07 -8.70 -10.66
CA ASP A 83 4.12 -10.01 -11.31
C ASP A 83 5.17 -10.06 -12.45
N GLU A 84 5.66 -8.92 -12.96
CA GLU A 84 6.50 -8.84 -14.17
C GLU A 84 8.01 -9.03 -13.91
N GLN A 85 8.48 -8.85 -12.66
CA GLN A 85 9.91 -8.87 -12.30
C GLN A 85 10.54 -10.28 -12.34
N GLU A 86 9.75 -11.36 -12.35
CA GLU A 86 10.26 -12.75 -12.44
C GLU A 86 10.51 -13.24 -13.88
N THR A 87 10.08 -12.49 -14.92
CA THR A 87 10.17 -12.94 -16.33
C THR A 87 11.49 -12.58 -17.05
N ARG A 88 12.57 -12.28 -16.31
CA ARG A 88 13.89 -12.01 -16.88
C ARG A 88 14.96 -12.99 -16.42
#